data_AF-A0A960T5L0-F1
#
_entry.id   AF-A0A960T5L0-F1
#
_cell.length_a   1.000
_cell.length_b   1.000
_cell.length_c   1.000
_cell.angle_alpha   90.00
_cell.angle_beta   90.00
_cell.angle_gamma   90.00
#
_symmetry.space_group_name_H-M   'P 1'
#
loop_
_entity.id
_entity.type
_entity.pdbx_description
1 polymer ?
#
loop_
_entity_poly.entity_id
_entity_poly.type
_entity_poly.pdbx_seq_one_letter_code
_entity_poly.pdbx_strand_id
1 'polypeptide(L)'
;MAKLVLERVNPSKSALFFVSVLLASLGTPAWVWWLGPVAASLAYGIFFSLILAEDATSRSRFRLAFLWFFIVQGFQWGWFATPEFQGYYIYGAWAALMSLWALQFALFSVVLGWWGVANLRHVFALAGLWTVLEYSRLYVLTGSTFNPVGMALASTLPSLQFASLLGIYGLCFWVILCNLLAVRAYKQFSYVALRMWVCVAVVPYLYGTGQLMWLEAREKELPKRSIGVALVQTASPPIEFLDPKDRANLFDYALHKWQVILGDLKALQKEELDLVVLPESSVPYGTQFPAYTHESVLSTFDAFFGIHGIEALPPLEAPLAKKYIYGGEEVWLVTNLYWAQALANLYSADVVLGLEHHEVAAEGERAKAFNSAVRVQPRNGGTERYDKHLLLPMGEYIPSQWLAGIAAQYGVYASFAPGQSVPVFVHPKIPYAISICYEETFSGFISSSCRKGARLLVNVT
;
A
#
# COMPACT_ATOMS: atom_id res chain seq x y z
N MET A 1 -31.75 1.55 15.36
CA MET A 1 -30.73 1.35 16.41
C MET A 1 -30.00 2.65 16.79
N ALA A 2 -29.54 3.47 15.84
CA ALA A 2 -28.89 4.77 16.13
C ALA A 2 -29.78 5.78 16.88
N LYS A 3 -31.06 5.91 16.49
CA LYS A 3 -32.02 6.84 17.14
C LYS A 3 -32.27 6.52 18.63
N LEU A 4 -32.38 5.23 18.97
CA LEU A 4 -32.53 4.73 20.36
C LEU A 4 -31.25 4.85 21.22
N VAL A 5 -30.07 4.88 20.60
CA VAL A 5 -28.80 5.15 21.30
C VAL A 5 -28.61 6.65 21.54
N LEU A 6 -29.04 7.48 20.59
CA LEU A 6 -28.93 8.94 20.65
C LEU A 6 -30.00 9.61 21.54
N GLU A 7 -31.19 9.01 21.70
CA GLU A 7 -32.25 9.56 22.57
C GLU A 7 -31.87 9.62 24.06
N ARG A 8 -30.84 8.90 24.50
CA ARG A 8 -30.27 9.01 25.86
C ARG A 8 -29.18 10.08 26.00
N VAL A 9 -28.86 10.77 24.91
CA VAL A 9 -27.71 11.66 24.80
C VAL A 9 -28.22 13.09 24.66
N ASN A 10 -28.03 13.91 25.72
CA ASN A 10 -28.34 15.34 25.73
C ASN A 10 -27.88 16.01 24.39
N PRO A 11 -28.66 16.90 23.76
CA PRO A 11 -28.30 17.56 22.49
C PRO A 11 -26.83 18.00 22.36
N SER A 12 -26.23 18.49 23.46
CA SER A 12 -24.81 18.84 23.52
C SER A 12 -23.85 17.66 23.34
N LYS A 13 -24.16 16.52 23.97
CA LYS A 13 -23.39 15.27 23.84
C LYS A 13 -23.52 14.68 22.43
N SER A 14 -24.69 14.82 21.78
CA SER A 14 -24.91 14.37 20.40
C SER A 14 -24.10 15.19 19.40
N ALA A 15 -24.02 16.52 19.57
CA ALA A 15 -23.15 17.36 18.76
C ALA A 15 -21.67 16.98 18.88
N LEU A 16 -21.19 16.75 20.12
CA LEU A 16 -19.82 16.30 20.36
C LEU A 16 -19.52 14.94 19.71
N PHE A 17 -20.50 14.03 19.70
CA PHE A 17 -20.36 12.75 18.99
C PHE A 17 -20.08 12.97 17.51
N PHE A 18 -20.92 13.73 16.81
CA PHE A 18 -20.72 13.98 15.38
C PHE A 18 -19.45 14.77 15.07
N VAL A 19 -19.09 15.75 15.90
CA VAL A 19 -17.83 16.49 15.76
C VAL A 19 -16.63 15.54 15.88
N SER A 20 -16.64 14.65 16.88
CA SER A 20 -15.56 13.67 17.03
C SER A 20 -15.46 12.69 15.86
N VAL A 21 -16.59 12.25 15.31
CA VAL A 21 -16.63 11.42 14.09
C VAL A 21 -16.01 12.18 12.93
N LEU A 22 -16.44 13.41 12.65
CA LEU A 22 -15.94 14.19 11.51
C LEU A 22 -14.44 14.42 11.61
N LEU A 23 -13.94 14.81 12.79
CA LEU A 23 -12.52 15.05 12.99
C LEU A 23 -11.69 13.76 12.87
N ALA A 24 -12.14 12.64 13.43
CA ALA A 24 -11.41 11.37 13.36
C ALA A 24 -11.44 10.73 11.95
N SER A 25 -12.55 10.88 11.23
CA SER A 25 -12.70 10.37 9.87
C SER A 25 -11.90 11.20 8.85
N LEU A 26 -12.02 12.52 8.91
CA LEU A 26 -11.53 13.42 7.87
C LEU A 26 -10.15 14.02 8.18
N GLY A 27 -9.72 14.02 9.43
CA GLY A 27 -8.41 14.58 9.86
C GLY A 27 -7.23 13.68 9.54
N THR A 28 -7.15 13.18 8.32
CA THR A 28 -6.06 12.35 7.80
C THR A 28 -5.51 12.96 6.50
N PRO A 29 -4.30 12.57 6.05
CA PRO A 29 -3.68 13.16 4.86
C PRO A 29 -4.51 12.98 3.58
N ALA A 30 -5.22 11.85 3.47
CA ALA A 30 -6.02 11.50 2.28
C ALA A 30 -7.31 12.31 2.14
N TRP A 31 -7.77 12.97 3.22
CA TRP A 31 -9.01 13.73 3.25
C TRP A 31 -8.73 15.20 3.50
N VAL A 32 -8.91 15.67 4.73
CA VAL A 32 -8.77 17.09 5.09
C VAL A 32 -7.51 17.25 5.92
N TRP A 33 -6.36 17.32 5.24
CA TRP A 33 -5.04 17.29 5.87
C TRP A 33 -4.84 18.36 6.97
N TRP A 34 -5.40 19.56 6.80
CA TRP A 34 -5.26 20.65 7.79
C TRP A 34 -6.05 20.41 9.08
N LEU A 35 -7.00 19.46 9.10
CA LEU A 35 -7.63 18.97 10.33
C LEU A 35 -6.76 17.94 11.07
N GLY A 36 -5.69 17.43 10.47
CA GLY A 36 -4.78 16.45 11.05
C GLY A 36 -4.28 16.80 12.47
N PRO A 37 -3.78 18.03 12.72
CA PRO A 37 -3.37 18.45 14.06
C PRO A 37 -4.48 18.41 15.10
N VAL A 38 -5.70 18.78 14.71
CA VAL A 38 -6.88 18.73 15.60
C VAL A 38 -7.28 17.28 15.85
N ALA A 39 -7.25 16.44 14.81
CA ALA A 39 -7.53 15.02 14.95
C ALA A 39 -6.52 14.30 15.86
N ALA A 40 -5.23 14.59 15.67
CA ALA A 40 -4.14 14.03 16.46
C ALA A 40 -4.19 14.45 17.94
N SER A 41 -4.80 15.59 18.27
CA SER A 41 -4.79 16.14 19.63
C SER A 41 -6.10 16.04 20.39
N LEU A 42 -7.25 16.02 19.70
CA LEU A 42 -8.58 16.21 20.31
C LEU A 42 -9.70 15.28 19.81
N ALA A 43 -9.66 14.74 18.58
CA ALA A 43 -10.81 14.01 18.03
C ALA A 43 -11.25 12.81 18.90
N TYR A 44 -10.29 11.96 19.27
CA TYR A 44 -10.55 10.81 20.15
C TYR A 44 -10.81 11.26 21.59
N GLY A 45 -10.23 12.38 22.03
CA GLY A 45 -10.43 12.94 23.36
C GLY A 45 -11.88 13.39 23.56
N ILE A 46 -12.46 14.08 22.58
CA ILE A 46 -13.89 14.44 22.59
C ILE A 46 -14.73 13.17 22.71
N PHE A 47 -14.44 12.14 21.91
CA PHE A 47 -15.17 10.88 21.97
C PHE A 47 -15.01 10.14 23.31
N PHE A 48 -13.79 10.00 23.82
CA PHE A 48 -13.50 9.35 25.10
C PHE A 48 -14.14 10.07 26.28
N SER A 49 -14.27 11.41 26.22
CA SER A 49 -15.01 12.19 27.22
C SER A 49 -16.48 11.78 27.32
N LEU A 50 -17.11 11.44 26.18
CA LEU A 50 -18.51 10.99 26.12
C LEU A 50 -18.66 9.59 26.71
N ILE A 51 -17.73 8.68 26.40
CA ILE A 51 -17.74 7.31 26.97
C ILE A 51 -17.55 7.35 28.50
N LEU A 52 -16.70 8.25 28.98
CA LEU A 52 -16.40 8.39 30.40
C LEU A 52 -17.41 9.25 31.17
N ALA A 53 -18.56 9.62 30.58
CA ALA A 53 -19.61 10.31 31.30
C ALA A 53 -20.12 9.48 32.50
N GLU A 54 -20.51 10.14 33.58
CA GLU A 54 -20.85 9.50 34.87
C GLU A 54 -22.05 8.56 34.77
N ASP A 55 -22.97 8.84 33.84
CA ASP A 55 -24.18 8.05 33.56
C ASP A 55 -23.92 6.81 32.69
N ALA A 56 -22.70 6.60 32.22
CA ALA A 56 -22.38 5.56 31.24
C ALA A 56 -22.04 4.20 31.89
N THR A 57 -22.91 3.20 31.68
CA THR A 57 -22.63 1.78 31.98
C THR A 57 -21.65 1.14 30.99
N SER A 58 -20.99 0.03 31.35
CA SER A 58 -20.11 -0.70 30.41
C SER A 58 -20.82 -1.11 29.10
N ARG A 59 -22.10 -1.49 29.17
CA ARG A 59 -22.90 -1.84 27.99
C ARG A 59 -23.17 -0.63 27.09
N SER A 60 -23.50 0.53 27.67
CA SER A 60 -23.72 1.74 26.87
C SER A 60 -22.42 2.28 26.28
N ARG A 61 -21.31 2.21 27.01
CA ARG A 61 -19.96 2.55 26.52
C ARG A 61 -19.60 1.74 25.29
N PHE A 62 -19.72 0.42 25.39
CA PHE A 62 -19.42 -0.50 24.30
C PHE A 62 -20.29 -0.23 23.07
N ARG A 63 -21.61 -0.06 23.23
CA ARG A 63 -22.52 0.22 22.09
C ARG A 63 -22.21 1.55 21.41
N LEU A 64 -21.91 2.59 22.19
CA LEU A 64 -21.57 3.90 21.66
C LEU A 64 -20.22 3.86 20.92
N ALA A 65 -19.22 3.17 21.48
CA ALA A 65 -17.93 2.92 20.84
C ALA A 65 -18.06 2.12 19.57
N PHE A 66 -18.81 1.03 19.57
CA PHE A 66 -19.07 0.26 18.36
C PHE A 66 -19.67 1.15 17.26
N LEU A 67 -20.71 1.93 17.57
CA LEU A 67 -21.33 2.82 16.58
C LEU A 67 -20.35 3.89 16.08
N TRP A 68 -19.58 4.52 16.97
CA TRP A 68 -18.60 5.53 16.61
C TRP A 68 -17.52 4.98 15.68
N PHE A 69 -16.89 3.86 16.07
CA PHE A 69 -15.85 3.22 15.27
C PHE A 69 -16.40 2.69 13.95
N PHE A 70 -17.61 2.15 13.95
CA PHE A 70 -18.25 1.69 12.71
C PHE A 70 -18.39 2.84 11.71
N ILE A 71 -18.85 4.02 12.16
CA ILE A 71 -18.99 5.18 11.28
C ILE A 71 -17.62 5.68 10.81
N VAL A 72 -16.64 5.84 11.73
CA VAL A 72 -15.29 6.31 11.38
C VAL A 72 -14.61 5.38 10.38
N GLN A 73 -14.69 4.07 10.61
CA GLN A 73 -14.14 3.08 9.69
C GLN A 73 -14.89 3.06 8.35
N GLY A 74 -16.19 3.36 8.32
CA GLY A 74 -16.93 3.54 7.08
C GLY A 74 -16.33 4.64 6.20
N PHE A 75 -16.02 5.80 6.77
CA PHE A 75 -15.36 6.86 5.99
C PHE A 75 -13.95 6.45 5.55
N GLN A 76 -13.15 5.91 6.48
CA GLN A 76 -11.75 5.54 6.21
C GLN A 76 -11.60 4.40 5.18
N TRP A 77 -12.58 3.51 5.11
CA TRP A 77 -12.67 2.41 4.14
C TRP A 77 -13.66 2.67 3.02
N GLY A 78 -14.14 3.91 2.85
CA GLY A 78 -15.18 4.22 1.85
C GLY A 78 -14.74 3.86 0.43
N TRP A 79 -13.45 3.96 0.13
CA TRP A 79 -12.85 3.56 -1.15
C TRP A 79 -12.93 2.05 -1.43
N PHE A 80 -13.15 1.21 -0.41
CA PHE A 80 -13.33 -0.23 -0.59
C PHE A 80 -14.73 -0.56 -1.12
N ALA A 81 -15.70 0.35 -0.97
CA ALA A 81 -17.08 0.16 -1.38
C ALA A 81 -17.30 0.54 -2.87
N THR A 82 -16.48 -0.01 -3.77
CA THR A 82 -16.52 0.24 -5.23
C THR A 82 -17.17 -0.93 -5.97
N PRO A 83 -18.51 -0.91 -6.19
CA PRO A 83 -19.22 -2.00 -6.86
C PRO A 83 -18.84 -2.15 -8.33
N GLU A 84 -18.23 -1.13 -8.95
CA GLU A 84 -17.80 -1.16 -10.35
C GLU A 84 -16.79 -2.28 -10.60
N PHE A 85 -15.89 -2.53 -9.63
CA PHE A 85 -14.83 -3.52 -9.76
C PHE A 85 -15.19 -4.87 -9.11
N GLN A 86 -15.92 -4.84 -8.00
CA GLN A 86 -16.14 -6.02 -7.17
C GLN A 86 -17.62 -6.45 -7.15
N GLY A 87 -18.54 -5.77 -7.85
CA GLY A 87 -19.97 -6.04 -7.78
C GLY A 87 -20.60 -5.71 -6.42
N TYR A 88 -21.92 -5.90 -6.29
CA TYR A 88 -22.68 -5.45 -5.12
C TYR A 88 -22.37 -6.19 -3.81
N TYR A 89 -21.76 -7.37 -3.86
CA TYR A 89 -21.39 -8.11 -2.64
C TYR A 89 -20.35 -7.35 -1.81
N ILE A 90 -19.59 -6.44 -2.42
CA ILE A 90 -18.55 -5.66 -1.77
C ILE A 90 -19.09 -4.84 -0.59
N TYR A 91 -20.35 -4.38 -0.65
CA TYR A 91 -20.99 -3.67 0.46
C TYR A 91 -21.16 -4.56 1.69
N GLY A 92 -21.45 -5.85 1.50
CA GLY A 92 -21.53 -6.83 2.58
C GLY A 92 -20.16 -7.09 3.21
N ALA A 93 -19.13 -7.29 2.37
CA ALA A 93 -17.74 -7.46 2.83
C ALA A 93 -17.24 -6.22 3.59
N TRP A 94 -17.51 -5.02 3.05
CA TRP A 94 -17.19 -3.74 3.66
C TRP A 94 -17.86 -3.58 5.04
N ALA A 95 -19.16 -3.82 5.14
CA ALA A 95 -19.89 -3.75 6.41
C ALA A 95 -19.38 -4.77 7.45
N ALA A 96 -18.99 -5.97 7.01
CA ALA A 96 -18.38 -6.98 7.86
C ALA A 96 -17.02 -6.52 8.40
N LEU A 97 -16.17 -5.94 7.53
CA LEU A 97 -14.86 -5.41 7.91
C LEU A 97 -14.98 -4.24 8.89
N MET A 98 -15.87 -3.29 8.62
CA MET A 98 -16.18 -2.18 9.54
C MET A 98 -16.65 -2.70 10.90
N SER A 99 -17.52 -3.72 10.91
CA SER A 99 -18.04 -4.33 12.14
C SER A 99 -16.95 -5.02 12.94
N LEU A 100 -16.03 -5.73 12.27
CA LEU A 100 -14.91 -6.41 12.92
C LEU A 100 -13.98 -5.40 13.62
N TRP A 101 -13.57 -4.35 12.93
CA TRP A 101 -12.70 -3.34 13.53
C TRP A 101 -13.43 -2.51 14.58
N ALA A 102 -14.70 -2.18 14.36
CA ALA A 102 -15.52 -1.51 15.36
C ALA A 102 -15.66 -2.35 16.63
N LEU A 103 -15.83 -3.67 16.52
CA LEU A 103 -15.87 -4.58 17.65
C LEU A 103 -14.55 -4.55 18.44
N GLN A 104 -13.42 -4.67 17.74
CA GLN A 104 -12.09 -4.65 18.34
C GLN A 104 -11.85 -3.38 19.18
N PHE A 105 -12.10 -2.21 18.60
CA PHE A 105 -11.90 -0.94 19.31
C PHE A 105 -13.04 -0.59 20.28
N ALA A 106 -14.23 -1.18 20.14
CA ALA A 106 -15.28 -1.07 21.15
C ALA A 106 -14.88 -1.77 22.46
N LEU A 107 -14.13 -2.87 22.40
CA LEU A 107 -13.60 -3.54 23.60
C LEU A 107 -12.64 -2.64 24.40
N PHE A 108 -11.85 -1.81 23.70
CA PHE A 108 -11.00 -0.80 24.36
C PHE A 108 -11.80 0.16 25.25
N SER A 109 -13.03 0.53 24.84
CA SER A 109 -13.88 1.44 25.62
C SER A 109 -14.30 0.89 27.00
N VAL A 110 -14.35 -0.43 27.13
CA VAL A 110 -14.67 -1.10 28.40
C VAL A 110 -13.49 -0.97 29.36
N VAL A 111 -12.27 -1.23 28.89
CA VAL A 111 -11.03 -1.09 29.69
C VAL A 111 -10.81 0.37 30.07
N LEU A 112 -10.97 1.30 29.13
CA LEU A 112 -10.94 2.74 29.38
C LEU A 112 -11.94 3.12 30.49
N GLY A 113 -13.13 2.52 30.47
CA GLY A 113 -14.15 2.75 31.47
C GLY A 113 -13.81 2.23 32.87
N TRP A 114 -13.05 1.14 32.99
CA TRP A 114 -12.61 0.58 34.28
C TRP A 114 -11.43 1.34 34.88
N TRP A 115 -10.46 1.69 34.03
CA TRP A 115 -9.21 2.32 34.49
C TRP A 115 -9.32 3.84 34.59
N GLY A 116 -10.14 4.45 33.74
CA GLY A 116 -10.27 5.90 33.63
C GLY A 116 -8.96 6.60 33.24
N VAL A 117 -8.96 7.93 33.32
CA VAL A 117 -7.80 8.78 32.98
C VAL A 117 -7.19 9.49 34.19
N ALA A 118 -7.64 9.16 35.41
CA ALA A 118 -7.22 9.79 36.67
C ALA A 118 -5.84 9.31 37.16
N ASN A 119 -5.41 8.11 36.80
CA ASN A 119 -4.06 7.60 37.06
C ASN A 119 -3.23 7.67 35.77
N LEU A 120 -2.05 8.29 35.83
CA LEU A 120 -1.16 8.39 34.66
C LEU A 120 -0.70 7.02 34.17
N ARG A 121 -0.46 6.05 35.05
CA ARG A 121 -0.07 4.70 34.64
C ARG A 121 -1.13 4.06 33.74
N HIS A 122 -2.40 4.29 34.03
CA HIS A 122 -3.51 3.84 33.18
C HIS A 122 -3.52 4.54 31.83
N VAL A 123 -3.25 5.86 31.79
CA VAL A 123 -3.18 6.62 30.53
C VAL A 123 -2.12 6.05 29.59
N PHE A 124 -0.90 5.80 30.09
CA PHE A 124 0.17 5.18 29.30
C PHE A 124 -0.18 3.74 28.89
N ALA A 125 -0.75 2.95 29.81
CA ALA A 125 -1.16 1.57 29.51
C ALA A 125 -2.30 1.49 28.46
N LEU A 126 -3.24 2.44 28.47
CA LEU A 126 -4.32 2.54 27.48
C LEU A 126 -3.78 2.92 26.09
N ALA A 127 -2.87 3.88 26.01
CA ALA A 127 -2.20 4.21 24.75
C ALA A 127 -1.40 3.01 24.19
N GLY A 128 -0.73 2.26 25.07
CA GLY A 128 -0.06 1.01 24.73
C GLY A 128 -1.04 -0.06 24.24
N LEU A 129 -2.15 -0.28 24.96
CA LEU A 129 -3.19 -1.22 24.57
C LEU A 129 -3.76 -0.90 23.18
N TRP A 130 -4.05 0.38 22.91
CA TRP A 130 -4.49 0.78 21.57
C TRP A 130 -3.46 0.42 20.51
N THR A 131 -2.18 0.67 20.78
CA THR A 131 -1.09 0.38 19.85
C THR A 131 -0.99 -1.12 19.57
N VAL A 132 -1.16 -1.97 20.58
CA VAL A 132 -1.23 -3.43 20.42
C VAL A 132 -2.45 -3.83 19.58
N LEU A 133 -3.61 -3.19 19.79
CA LEU A 133 -4.79 -3.42 18.97
C LEU A 133 -4.53 -3.02 17.51
N GLU A 134 -3.94 -1.86 17.23
CA GLU A 134 -3.57 -1.46 15.87
C GLU A 134 -2.57 -2.43 15.24
N TYR A 135 -1.57 -2.86 16.00
CA TYR A 135 -0.58 -3.84 15.54
C TYR A 135 -1.22 -5.21 15.27
N SER A 136 -2.16 -5.67 16.11
CA SER A 136 -2.82 -6.96 15.92
C SER A 136 -3.67 -7.01 14.64
N ARG A 137 -4.10 -5.85 14.11
CA ARG A 137 -4.80 -5.76 12.82
C ARG A 137 -3.98 -6.31 11.67
N LEU A 138 -2.65 -6.32 11.77
CA LEU A 138 -1.76 -6.92 10.76
C LEU A 138 -1.87 -8.44 10.65
N TYR A 139 -2.48 -9.11 11.62
CA TYR A 139 -2.54 -10.58 11.67
C TYR A 139 -3.97 -11.11 11.60
N VAL A 140 -4.94 -10.33 12.07
CA VAL A 140 -6.37 -10.69 12.03
C VAL A 140 -6.88 -10.65 10.60
N LEU A 141 -7.53 -11.73 10.16
CA LEU A 141 -7.97 -11.92 8.76
C LEU A 141 -6.88 -11.54 7.77
N THR A 142 -5.67 -12.07 8.00
CA THR A 142 -4.52 -11.97 7.10
C THR A 142 -3.93 -10.57 6.89
N GLY A 143 -4.40 -9.59 7.67
CA GLY A 143 -3.68 -8.35 7.92
C GLY A 143 -4.21 -7.12 7.20
N SER A 144 -4.43 -6.04 7.96
CA SER A 144 -4.82 -4.73 7.45
C SER A 144 -3.93 -3.64 8.03
N THR A 145 -3.24 -2.92 7.15
CA THR A 145 -2.32 -1.81 7.46
C THR A 145 -2.99 -0.44 7.34
N PHE A 146 -4.21 -0.38 6.82
CA PHE A 146 -4.83 0.88 6.40
C PHE A 146 -5.34 1.72 7.58
N ASN A 147 -5.19 3.04 7.45
CA ASN A 147 -5.72 4.05 8.37
C ASN A 147 -5.40 3.84 9.87
N PRO A 148 -4.14 3.57 10.25
CA PRO A 148 -3.77 3.59 11.66
C PRO A 148 -3.89 5.02 12.19
N VAL A 149 -4.34 5.19 13.45
CA VAL A 149 -4.62 6.53 14.01
C VAL A 149 -3.42 7.50 13.96
N GLY A 150 -2.19 6.96 13.96
CA GLY A 150 -0.96 7.73 13.80
C GLY A 150 -0.86 8.54 12.50
N MET A 151 -1.65 8.18 11.46
CA MET A 151 -1.71 8.93 10.19
C MET A 151 -2.14 10.39 10.38
N ALA A 152 -2.86 10.74 11.45
CA ALA A 152 -3.20 12.14 11.72
C ALA A 152 -1.97 13.03 11.91
N LEU A 153 -0.87 12.48 12.42
CA LEU A 153 0.43 13.17 12.52
C LEU A 153 1.20 13.19 11.19
N ALA A 154 0.79 12.40 10.18
CA ALA A 154 1.39 12.44 8.85
C ALA A 154 0.83 13.59 7.98
N SER A 155 -0.17 14.33 8.45
CA SER A 155 -0.84 15.37 7.64
C SER A 155 -0.03 16.66 7.45
N THR A 156 1.09 16.83 8.18
CA THR A 156 2.01 17.93 7.97
C THR A 156 3.45 17.43 7.97
N LEU A 157 4.31 18.05 7.16
CA LEU A 157 5.71 17.64 7.03
C LEU A 157 6.47 17.68 8.38
N PRO A 158 6.30 18.71 9.25
CA PRO A 158 6.93 18.70 10.57
C PRO A 158 6.48 17.52 11.43
N SER A 159 5.18 17.35 11.68
CA SER A 159 4.71 16.26 12.54
C SER A 159 5.05 14.86 12.00
N LEU A 160 5.11 14.71 10.68
CA LEU A 160 5.49 13.45 10.02
C LEU A 160 6.92 13.02 10.39
N GLN A 161 7.84 13.95 10.59
CA GLN A 161 9.23 13.61 10.93
C GLN A 161 9.33 12.82 12.24
N PHE A 162 8.34 12.94 13.14
CA PHE A 162 8.30 12.18 14.38
C PHE A 162 8.22 10.65 14.14
N ALA A 163 7.79 10.22 12.95
CA ALA A 163 7.85 8.82 12.52
C ALA A 163 9.29 8.27 12.47
N SER A 164 10.29 9.12 12.27
CA SER A 164 11.71 8.71 12.25
C SER A 164 12.19 8.10 13.57
N LEU A 165 11.55 8.45 14.70
CA LEU A 165 11.89 7.95 16.02
C LEU A 165 11.11 6.69 16.39
N LEU A 166 9.80 6.68 16.14
CA LEU A 166 8.91 5.68 16.72
C LEU A 166 8.15 4.83 15.69
N GLY A 167 8.27 5.15 14.40
CA GLY A 167 7.47 4.54 13.33
C GLY A 167 5.97 4.78 13.48
N ILE A 168 5.16 4.18 12.61
CA ILE A 168 3.71 4.42 12.56
C ILE A 168 2.98 4.00 13.85
N TYR A 169 3.37 2.88 14.47
CA TYR A 169 2.76 2.42 15.73
C TYR A 169 3.12 3.31 16.91
N GLY A 170 4.32 3.87 16.92
CA GLY A 170 4.70 4.90 17.87
C GLY A 170 3.90 6.19 17.71
N LEU A 171 3.58 6.57 16.47
CA LEU A 171 2.64 7.67 16.22
C LEU A 171 1.24 7.33 16.73
N CYS A 172 0.76 6.10 16.55
CA CYS A 172 -0.52 5.67 17.11
C CYS A 172 -0.56 5.83 18.63
N PHE A 173 0.49 5.34 19.30
CA PHE A 173 0.67 5.52 20.74
C PHE A 173 0.60 6.99 21.13
N TRP A 174 1.33 7.85 20.40
CA TRP A 174 1.42 9.28 20.70
C TRP A 174 0.08 10.00 20.54
N VAL A 175 -0.65 9.73 19.46
CA VAL A 175 -1.98 10.33 19.22
C VAL A 175 -2.96 9.94 20.33
N ILE A 176 -3.00 8.66 20.71
CA ILE A 176 -3.92 8.20 21.76
C ILE A 176 -3.50 8.73 23.14
N LEU A 177 -2.20 8.77 23.43
CA LEU A 177 -1.67 9.40 24.64
C LEU A 177 -2.11 10.87 24.74
N CYS A 178 -1.93 11.64 23.65
CA CYS A 178 -2.34 13.03 23.59
C CYS A 178 -3.84 13.20 23.86
N ASN A 179 -4.68 12.41 23.19
CA ASN A 179 -6.13 12.48 23.36
C ASN A 179 -6.59 12.07 24.77
N LEU A 180 -5.97 11.05 25.39
CA LEU A 180 -6.27 10.67 26.78
C LEU A 180 -5.86 11.75 27.79
N LEU A 181 -4.72 12.42 27.55
CA LEU A 181 -4.29 13.57 28.35
C LEU A 181 -5.22 14.77 28.19
N ALA A 182 -5.80 14.98 27.00
CA ALA A 182 -6.84 15.99 26.79
C ALA A 182 -8.07 15.73 27.68
N VAL A 183 -8.55 14.47 27.72
CA VAL A 183 -9.68 14.09 28.60
C VAL A 183 -9.32 14.27 30.07
N ARG A 184 -8.09 13.90 30.45
CA ARG A 184 -7.61 14.11 31.81
C ARG A 184 -7.63 15.58 32.20
N ALA A 185 -7.10 16.45 31.33
CA ALA A 185 -7.07 17.90 31.54
C ALA A 185 -8.49 18.46 31.69
N TYR A 186 -9.41 18.05 30.81
CA TYR A 186 -10.81 18.43 30.86
C TYR A 186 -11.51 17.98 32.16
N LYS A 187 -11.32 16.73 32.59
CA LYS A 187 -12.00 16.18 33.78
C LYS A 187 -11.43 16.68 35.11
N GLN A 188 -10.12 16.91 35.19
CA GLN A 188 -9.47 17.31 36.44
C GLN A 188 -9.44 18.83 36.64
N PHE A 189 -9.73 19.63 35.61
CA PHE A 189 -9.59 21.08 35.63
C PHE A 189 -8.23 21.55 36.18
N SER A 190 -7.17 20.80 35.86
CA SER A 190 -5.82 21.00 36.41
C SER A 190 -4.89 21.64 35.40
N TYR A 191 -4.26 22.75 35.78
CA TYR A 191 -3.22 23.41 34.99
C TYR A 191 -2.00 22.51 34.71
N VAL A 192 -1.72 21.53 35.57
CA VAL A 192 -0.64 20.56 35.34
C VAL A 192 -1.03 19.60 34.23
N ALA A 193 -2.26 19.07 34.28
CA ALA A 193 -2.78 18.17 33.24
C ALA A 193 -2.91 18.88 31.88
N LEU A 194 -3.35 20.15 31.88
CA LEU A 194 -3.39 20.98 30.68
C LEU A 194 -2.01 21.17 30.06
N ARG A 195 -1.00 21.55 30.86
CA ARG A 195 0.38 21.72 30.38
C ARG A 195 0.95 20.43 29.81
N MET A 196 0.74 19.30 30.47
CA MET A 196 1.16 17.99 29.96
C MET A 196 0.55 17.68 28.59
N TRP A 197 -0.77 17.89 28.44
CA TRP A 197 -1.45 17.68 27.16
C TRP A 197 -0.89 18.58 26.07
N VAL A 198 -0.77 19.89 26.32
CA VAL A 198 -0.22 20.86 25.35
C VAL A 198 1.22 20.49 24.97
N CYS A 199 2.07 20.12 25.94
CA CYS A 199 3.43 19.69 25.66
C CYS A 199 3.45 18.47 24.75
N VAL A 200 2.68 17.43 25.06
CA VAL A 200 2.60 16.21 24.23
C VAL A 200 2.05 16.51 22.84
N ALA A 201 1.05 17.40 22.73
CA ALA A 201 0.47 17.80 21.45
C ALA A 201 1.48 18.53 20.54
N VAL A 202 2.35 19.36 21.12
CA VAL A 202 3.26 20.23 20.38
C VAL A 202 4.61 19.56 20.04
N VAL A 203 5.06 18.57 20.83
CA VAL A 203 6.36 17.90 20.65
C VAL A 203 6.62 17.37 19.23
N PRO A 204 5.69 16.65 18.56
CA PRO A 204 5.94 16.15 17.20
C PRO A 204 6.26 17.27 16.21
N TYR A 205 5.62 18.43 16.38
CA TYR A 205 5.84 19.59 15.51
C TYR A 205 7.18 20.25 15.78
N LEU A 206 7.55 20.46 17.06
CA LEU A 206 8.83 21.06 17.42
C LEU A 206 10.03 20.17 17.06
N TYR A 207 9.91 18.87 17.33
CA TYR A 207 10.93 17.91 16.90
C TYR A 207 11.07 17.93 15.38
N GLY A 208 9.95 17.89 14.67
CA GLY A 208 9.96 17.84 13.22
C GLY A 208 10.49 19.07 12.54
N THR A 209 10.17 20.27 13.03
CA THR A 209 10.78 21.49 12.51
C THR A 209 12.29 21.50 12.73
N GLY A 210 12.76 21.12 13.92
CA GLY A 210 14.19 20.98 14.19
C GLY A 210 14.88 19.94 13.29
N GLN A 211 14.23 18.79 13.08
CA GLN A 211 14.73 17.73 12.22
C GLN A 211 14.84 18.17 10.75
N LEU A 212 13.82 18.88 10.23
CA LEU A 212 13.85 19.42 8.86
C LEU A 212 14.96 20.45 8.69
N MET A 213 15.09 21.39 9.63
CA MET A 213 16.17 22.39 9.60
C MET A 213 17.55 21.72 9.62
N TRP A 214 17.71 20.66 10.40
CA TRP A 214 18.95 19.89 10.45
C TRP A 214 19.22 19.14 9.13
N LEU A 215 18.19 18.51 8.54
CA LEU A 215 18.31 17.82 7.26
C LEU A 215 18.68 18.79 6.13
N GLU A 216 18.02 19.94 6.05
CA GLU A 216 18.32 20.99 5.06
C GLU A 216 19.74 21.53 5.20
N ALA A 217 20.25 21.67 6.43
CA ALA A 217 21.63 22.07 6.67
C ALA A 217 22.61 20.98 6.21
N ARG A 218 22.33 19.71 6.54
CA ARG A 218 23.19 18.58 6.20
C ARG A 218 23.19 18.24 4.72
N GLU A 219 22.06 18.43 4.02
CA GLU A 219 21.95 18.22 2.58
C GLU A 219 22.90 19.12 1.80
N LYS A 220 23.15 20.35 2.28
CA LYS A 220 24.10 21.29 1.67
C LYS A 220 25.56 20.82 1.76
N GLU A 221 25.90 19.97 2.72
CA GLU A 221 27.25 19.45 2.94
C GLU A 221 27.50 18.12 2.21
N LEU A 222 26.44 17.39 1.87
CA LEU A 222 26.57 16.07 1.25
C LEU A 222 26.86 16.18 -0.25
N PRO A 223 27.73 15.31 -0.80
CA PRO A 223 27.93 15.25 -2.23
C PRO A 223 26.62 14.84 -2.91
N LYS A 224 26.17 15.65 -3.87
CA LYS A 224 24.97 15.35 -4.65
C LYS A 224 25.23 14.08 -5.46
N ARG A 225 24.44 13.04 -5.17
CA ARG A 225 24.35 11.83 -5.99
C ARG A 225 22.99 11.87 -6.68
N SER A 226 22.99 11.67 -7.99
CA SER A 226 21.78 11.56 -8.79
C SER A 226 21.74 10.20 -9.48
N ILE A 227 20.51 9.75 -9.73
CA ILE A 227 20.21 8.58 -10.54
C ILE A 227 19.14 9.00 -11.54
N GLY A 228 19.34 8.68 -12.82
CA GLY A 228 18.34 8.92 -13.87
C GLY A 228 17.26 7.85 -13.80
N VAL A 229 16.01 8.24 -13.50
CA VAL A 229 14.90 7.29 -13.37
C VAL A 229 13.76 7.67 -14.30
N ALA A 230 13.31 6.72 -15.11
CA ALA A 230 12.07 6.82 -15.87
C ALA A 230 10.99 5.98 -15.19
N LEU A 231 9.86 6.60 -14.83
CA LEU A 231 8.66 5.91 -14.35
C LEU A 231 7.63 5.91 -15.48
N VAL A 232 7.29 4.74 -16.00
CA VAL A 232 6.34 4.59 -17.11
C VAL A 232 4.98 4.25 -16.52
N GLN A 233 3.92 4.95 -16.92
CA GLN A 233 2.56 4.66 -16.48
C GLN A 233 1.73 4.18 -17.68
N THR A 234 1.42 2.89 -17.74
CA THR A 234 0.75 2.26 -18.90
C THR A 234 -0.74 2.60 -19.03
N ALA A 235 -1.33 3.19 -17.97
CA ALA A 235 -2.74 3.59 -17.88
C ALA A 235 -3.71 2.49 -18.36
N SER A 236 -3.40 1.23 -18.06
CA SER A 236 -4.18 0.07 -18.48
C SER A 236 -5.32 -0.23 -17.49
N PRO A 237 -6.56 -0.44 -17.95
CA PRO A 237 -7.58 -1.05 -17.08
C PRO A 237 -7.19 -2.51 -16.80
N PRO A 238 -7.68 -3.12 -15.70
CA PRO A 238 -7.47 -4.53 -15.44
C PRO A 238 -8.08 -5.39 -16.56
N ILE A 239 -7.49 -6.56 -16.83
CA ILE A 239 -7.84 -7.41 -17.98
C ILE A 239 -9.32 -7.83 -17.98
N GLU A 240 -9.91 -7.99 -16.78
CA GLU A 240 -11.30 -8.35 -16.55
C GLU A 240 -12.28 -7.29 -17.05
N PHE A 241 -11.84 -6.03 -17.09
CA PHE A 241 -12.61 -4.86 -17.51
C PHE A 241 -12.31 -4.44 -18.95
N LEU A 242 -11.47 -5.17 -19.66
CA LEU A 242 -11.26 -4.93 -21.08
C LEU A 242 -12.55 -5.13 -21.87
N ASP A 243 -12.68 -4.31 -22.91
CA ASP A 243 -13.76 -4.48 -23.88
C ASP A 243 -13.73 -5.91 -24.44
N PRO A 244 -14.89 -6.55 -24.68
CA PRO A 244 -14.94 -7.91 -25.19
C PRO A 244 -14.12 -8.13 -26.48
N LYS A 245 -13.95 -7.08 -27.29
CA LYS A 245 -13.13 -7.10 -28.51
C LYS A 245 -11.64 -7.22 -28.20
N ASP A 246 -11.16 -6.47 -27.20
CA ASP A 246 -9.75 -6.51 -26.76
C ASP A 246 -9.45 -7.82 -26.04
N ARG A 247 -10.42 -8.36 -25.29
CA ARG A 247 -10.31 -9.71 -24.72
C ARG A 247 -10.26 -10.81 -25.78
N ALA A 248 -11.02 -10.65 -26.87
CA ALA A 248 -11.01 -11.58 -27.99
C ALA A 248 -9.70 -11.53 -28.80
N ASN A 249 -8.96 -10.42 -28.73
CA ASN A 249 -7.69 -10.23 -29.41
C ASN A 249 -6.62 -9.67 -28.46
N LEU A 250 -6.30 -10.45 -27.43
CA LEU A 250 -5.37 -10.06 -26.37
C LEU A 250 -3.95 -9.77 -26.92
N PHE A 251 -3.58 -10.35 -28.07
CA PHE A 251 -2.30 -10.10 -28.73
C PHE A 251 -2.18 -8.65 -29.18
N ASP A 252 -3.16 -8.14 -29.93
CA ASP A 252 -3.13 -6.76 -30.44
C ASP A 252 -3.17 -5.76 -29.28
N TYR A 253 -3.96 -6.05 -28.24
CA TYR A 253 -3.95 -5.26 -27.02
C TYR A 253 -2.56 -5.22 -26.37
N ALA A 254 -1.92 -6.38 -26.21
CA ALA A 254 -0.61 -6.47 -25.58
C ALA A 254 0.49 -5.78 -26.40
N LEU A 255 0.46 -5.93 -27.73
CA LEU A 255 1.39 -5.26 -28.64
C LEU A 255 1.19 -3.74 -28.60
N HIS A 256 -0.07 -3.28 -28.61
CA HIS A 256 -0.39 -1.87 -28.47
C HIS A 256 0.15 -1.29 -27.16
N LYS A 257 0.09 -2.03 -26.04
CA LYS A 257 0.68 -1.59 -24.77
C LYS A 257 2.19 -1.44 -24.84
N TRP A 258 2.90 -2.36 -25.48
CA TRP A 258 4.32 -2.19 -25.76
C TRP A 258 4.60 -0.96 -26.62
N GLN A 259 3.79 -0.69 -27.64
CA GLN A 259 3.94 0.52 -28.47
C GLN A 259 3.76 1.81 -27.66
N VAL A 260 2.79 1.85 -26.74
CA VAL A 260 2.60 3.00 -25.83
C VAL A 260 3.83 3.20 -24.94
N ILE A 261 4.31 2.13 -24.29
CA ILE A 261 5.52 2.15 -23.45
C ILE A 261 6.72 2.70 -24.24
N LEU A 262 6.93 2.20 -25.46
CA LEU A 262 8.04 2.63 -26.32
C LEU A 262 7.88 4.08 -26.78
N GLY A 263 6.64 4.52 -27.05
CA GLY A 263 6.34 5.91 -27.38
C GLY A 263 6.68 6.87 -26.26
N ASP A 264 6.31 6.54 -25.02
CA ASP A 264 6.63 7.35 -23.84
C ASP A 264 8.14 7.40 -23.60
N LEU A 265 8.81 6.26 -23.69
CA LEU A 265 10.26 6.17 -23.48
C LEU A 265 11.05 6.85 -24.60
N LYS A 266 10.55 6.88 -25.84
CA LYS A 266 11.20 7.59 -26.95
C LYS A 266 11.42 9.07 -26.65
N ALA A 267 10.53 9.70 -25.91
CA ALA A 267 10.70 11.09 -25.47
C ALA A 267 11.96 11.30 -24.60
N LEU A 268 12.44 10.24 -23.94
CA LEU A 268 13.59 10.23 -23.05
C LEU A 268 14.86 9.65 -23.69
N GLN A 269 14.89 9.40 -25.00
CA GLN A 269 16.02 8.75 -25.68
C GLN A 269 17.36 9.49 -25.51
N LYS A 270 17.33 10.80 -25.25
CA LYS A 270 18.53 11.62 -25.06
C LYS A 270 18.97 11.75 -23.60
N GLU A 271 18.15 11.27 -22.67
CA GLU A 271 18.43 11.35 -21.24
C GLU A 271 19.30 10.17 -20.80
N GLU A 272 20.23 10.41 -19.88
CA GLU A 272 21.00 9.35 -19.24
C GLU A 272 20.14 8.68 -18.16
N LEU A 273 19.65 7.48 -18.46
CA LEU A 273 18.86 6.68 -17.53
C LEU A 273 19.73 5.60 -16.89
N ASP A 274 19.45 5.35 -15.62
CA ASP A 274 20.05 4.27 -14.82
C ASP A 274 19.01 3.20 -14.47
N LEU A 275 17.75 3.61 -14.36
CA LEU A 275 16.63 2.76 -14.00
C LEU A 275 15.37 3.17 -14.77
N VAL A 276 14.71 2.20 -15.40
CA VAL A 276 13.38 2.33 -15.97
C VAL A 276 12.43 1.45 -15.17
N VAL A 277 11.34 1.99 -14.65
CA VAL A 277 10.37 1.26 -13.83
C VAL A 277 9.00 1.29 -14.50
N LEU A 278 8.43 0.11 -14.70
CA LEU A 278 7.07 -0.12 -15.18
C LEU A 278 6.22 -0.69 -14.02
N PRO A 279 4.89 -0.45 -14.03
CA PRO A 279 4.02 -0.75 -12.90
C PRO A 279 3.76 -2.25 -12.69
N GLU A 280 2.99 -2.58 -11.66
CA GLU A 280 2.45 -3.93 -11.45
C GLU A 280 1.59 -4.34 -12.65
N SER A 281 1.71 -5.61 -13.08
CA SER A 281 0.95 -6.15 -14.23
C SER A 281 1.01 -5.28 -15.49
N SER A 282 2.22 -4.84 -15.85
CA SER A 282 2.49 -3.86 -16.92
C SER A 282 1.87 -4.22 -18.27
N VAL A 283 1.98 -5.50 -18.65
CA VAL A 283 1.48 -6.08 -19.90
C VAL A 283 1.01 -7.53 -19.64
N PRO A 284 0.03 -8.05 -20.40
CA PRO A 284 -0.45 -9.43 -20.24
C PRO A 284 0.61 -10.45 -20.68
N TYR A 285 0.28 -11.74 -20.54
CA TYR A 285 1.14 -12.91 -20.86
C TYR A 285 2.30 -13.20 -19.89
N GLY A 286 2.41 -12.42 -18.80
CA GLY A 286 3.41 -12.67 -17.77
C GLY A 286 4.85 -12.62 -18.31
N THR A 287 5.78 -13.24 -17.60
CA THR A 287 7.22 -13.11 -17.92
C THR A 287 7.66 -13.91 -19.14
N GLN A 288 7.30 -15.20 -19.22
CA GLN A 288 7.96 -16.17 -20.12
C GLN A 288 7.07 -16.74 -21.22
N PHE A 289 5.82 -16.29 -21.34
CA PHE A 289 4.94 -16.79 -22.40
C PHE A 289 5.34 -16.19 -23.76
N PRO A 290 5.64 -17.00 -24.79
CA PRO A 290 6.09 -16.51 -26.09
C PRO A 290 4.90 -16.04 -26.93
N ALA A 291 4.40 -14.84 -26.65
CA ALA A 291 3.20 -14.27 -27.28
C ALA A 291 3.47 -13.56 -28.62
N TYR A 292 4.65 -12.96 -28.79
CA TYR A 292 4.90 -11.98 -29.86
C TYR A 292 5.71 -12.58 -31.00
N THR A 293 5.37 -12.32 -32.26
CA THR A 293 6.26 -12.69 -33.37
C THR A 293 7.50 -11.80 -33.34
N HIS A 294 8.68 -12.37 -33.63
CA HIS A 294 9.90 -11.58 -33.71
C HIS A 294 9.80 -10.43 -34.73
N GLU A 295 9.09 -10.65 -35.83
CA GLU A 295 8.84 -9.65 -36.87
C GLU A 295 8.04 -8.44 -36.35
N SER A 296 7.01 -8.66 -35.52
CA SER A 296 6.23 -7.56 -34.94
C SER A 296 7.07 -6.72 -33.97
N VAL A 297 7.97 -7.37 -33.22
CA VAL A 297 8.90 -6.68 -32.33
C VAL A 297 9.90 -5.84 -33.13
N LEU A 298 10.52 -6.44 -34.15
CA LEU A 298 11.51 -5.79 -35.00
C LEU A 298 10.92 -4.55 -35.68
N SER A 299 9.78 -4.70 -36.33
CA SER A 299 9.06 -3.58 -36.96
C SER A 299 8.66 -2.48 -35.98
N THR A 300 8.26 -2.85 -34.76
CA THR A 300 7.93 -1.87 -33.71
C THR A 300 9.18 -1.10 -33.27
N PHE A 301 10.29 -1.77 -32.97
CA PHE A 301 11.52 -1.09 -32.56
C PHE A 301 12.13 -0.22 -33.67
N ASP A 302 12.08 -0.67 -34.92
CA ASP A 302 12.51 0.13 -36.07
C ASP A 302 11.65 1.40 -36.22
N ALA A 303 10.33 1.28 -36.10
CA ALA A 303 9.42 2.43 -36.20
C ALA A 303 9.66 3.49 -35.11
N PHE A 304 9.97 3.07 -33.88
CA PHE A 304 10.21 4.01 -32.77
C PHE A 304 11.66 4.53 -32.74
N PHE A 305 12.66 3.68 -32.92
CA PHE A 305 14.06 3.99 -32.63
C PHE A 305 15.02 3.77 -33.82
N GLY A 306 14.52 3.32 -34.97
CA GLY A 306 15.32 3.03 -36.16
C GLY A 306 16.41 1.99 -35.90
N ILE A 307 17.57 2.19 -36.53
CA ILE A 307 18.71 1.27 -36.44
C ILE A 307 19.17 1.01 -35.01
N HIS A 308 19.12 2.03 -34.14
CA HIS A 308 19.51 1.89 -32.73
C HIS A 308 18.56 0.97 -31.96
N GLY A 309 17.27 0.96 -32.30
CA GLY A 309 16.31 0.02 -31.73
C GLY A 309 16.60 -1.42 -32.13
N ILE A 310 16.96 -1.64 -33.39
CA ILE A 310 17.30 -2.96 -33.93
C ILE A 310 18.59 -3.49 -33.28
N GLU A 311 19.62 -2.66 -33.15
CA GLU A 311 20.90 -3.02 -32.51
C GLU A 311 20.74 -3.38 -31.02
N ALA A 312 19.67 -2.89 -30.37
CA ALA A 312 19.37 -3.19 -28.98
C ALA A 312 18.65 -4.55 -28.79
N LEU A 313 18.15 -5.19 -29.85
CA LEU A 313 17.42 -6.44 -29.74
C LEU A 313 18.32 -7.58 -29.21
N PRO A 314 17.87 -8.35 -28.21
CA PRO A 314 18.65 -9.45 -27.65
C PRO A 314 18.65 -10.70 -28.56
N PRO A 315 19.51 -11.70 -28.29
CA PRO A 315 19.52 -12.94 -29.05
C PRO A 315 18.20 -13.73 -28.92
N LEU A 316 17.87 -14.47 -29.97
CA LEU A 316 16.72 -15.37 -30.02
C LEU A 316 17.03 -16.71 -29.33
N GLU A 317 17.05 -16.69 -28.00
CA GLU A 317 17.32 -17.86 -27.16
C GLU A 317 16.39 -17.93 -25.96
N ALA A 318 16.26 -19.12 -25.36
CA ALA A 318 15.48 -19.29 -24.15
C ALA A 318 16.14 -18.58 -22.96
N PRO A 319 15.39 -17.93 -22.06
CA PRO A 319 13.92 -17.85 -22.00
C PRO A 319 13.31 -16.68 -22.79
N LEU A 320 14.10 -15.88 -23.50
CA LEU A 320 13.63 -14.68 -24.20
C LEU A 320 12.77 -15.01 -25.43
N ALA A 321 13.13 -16.06 -26.16
CA ALA A 321 12.47 -16.49 -27.38
C ALA A 321 12.34 -18.01 -27.47
N LYS A 322 11.35 -18.47 -28.23
CA LYS A 322 11.10 -19.87 -28.54
C LYS A 322 10.71 -20.05 -29.99
N LYS A 323 11.28 -21.07 -30.62
CA LYS A 323 11.04 -21.44 -32.01
C LYS A 323 9.82 -22.35 -32.14
N TYR A 324 8.96 -22.05 -33.11
CA TYR A 324 7.78 -22.84 -33.46
C TYR A 324 7.79 -23.16 -34.96
N ILE A 325 7.13 -24.25 -35.35
CA ILE A 325 6.90 -24.60 -36.74
C ILE A 325 5.41 -24.45 -37.02
N TYR A 326 5.06 -23.54 -37.93
CA TYR A 326 3.67 -23.29 -38.31
C TYR A 326 3.56 -23.36 -39.83
N GLY A 327 2.70 -24.23 -40.35
CA GLY A 327 2.53 -24.40 -41.81
C GLY A 327 3.79 -24.86 -42.56
N GLY A 328 4.79 -25.41 -41.86
CA GLY A 328 6.09 -25.81 -42.45
C GLY A 328 7.16 -24.72 -42.41
N GLU A 329 6.83 -23.50 -41.95
CA GLU A 329 7.77 -22.40 -41.78
C GLU A 329 8.19 -22.26 -40.32
N GLU A 330 9.44 -21.87 -40.12
CA GLU A 330 10.02 -21.64 -38.80
C GLU A 330 9.73 -20.21 -38.34
N VAL A 331 8.97 -20.08 -37.25
CA VAL A 331 8.59 -18.79 -36.67
C VAL A 331 9.18 -18.66 -35.27
N TRP A 332 9.83 -17.53 -35.02
CA TRP A 332 10.30 -17.17 -33.68
C TRP A 332 9.24 -16.36 -32.96
N LEU A 333 8.83 -16.85 -31.80
CA LEU A 333 8.00 -16.12 -30.85
C LEU A 333 8.86 -15.66 -29.67
N VAL A 334 8.63 -14.44 -29.20
CA VAL A 334 9.37 -13.80 -28.12
C VAL A 334 8.46 -13.46 -26.94
N THR A 335 9.08 -13.32 -25.77
CA THR A 335 8.41 -13.11 -24.47
C THR A 335 8.45 -11.64 -24.04
N ASN A 336 7.74 -11.28 -22.96
CA ASN A 336 7.88 -9.94 -22.36
C ASN A 336 9.30 -9.67 -21.84
N LEU A 337 10.06 -10.71 -21.45
CA LEU A 337 11.47 -10.55 -21.10
C LEU A 337 12.32 -10.10 -22.30
N TYR A 338 11.97 -10.50 -23.53
CA TYR A 338 12.67 -10.05 -24.73
C TYR A 338 12.51 -8.54 -24.94
N TRP A 339 11.28 -8.02 -24.80
CA TRP A 339 10.99 -6.59 -24.86
C TRP A 339 11.72 -5.81 -23.76
N ALA A 340 11.69 -6.31 -22.52
CA ALA A 340 12.36 -5.68 -21.39
C ALA A 340 13.89 -5.68 -21.56
N GLN A 341 14.47 -6.77 -22.07
CA GLN A 341 15.90 -6.84 -22.37
C GLN A 341 16.30 -5.89 -23.50
N ALA A 342 15.48 -5.77 -24.55
CA ALA A 342 15.69 -4.80 -25.62
C ALA A 342 15.67 -3.35 -25.08
N LEU A 343 14.73 -3.02 -24.18
CA LEU A 343 14.71 -1.73 -23.49
C LEU A 343 15.96 -1.50 -22.63
N ALA A 344 16.36 -2.49 -21.83
CA ALA A 344 17.54 -2.39 -20.98
C ALA A 344 18.79 -2.11 -21.84
N ASN A 345 18.94 -2.83 -22.96
CA ASN A 345 20.03 -2.64 -23.92
C ASN A 345 20.01 -1.23 -24.54
N LEU A 346 18.83 -0.78 -24.98
CA LEU A 346 18.64 0.50 -25.67
C LEU A 346 19.04 1.68 -24.79
N TYR A 347 18.59 1.69 -23.53
CA TYR A 347 18.87 2.77 -22.59
C TYR A 347 20.14 2.56 -21.76
N SER A 348 20.79 1.39 -21.88
CA SER A 348 21.91 0.98 -21.02
C SER A 348 21.60 1.13 -19.52
N ALA A 349 20.35 0.83 -19.15
CA ALA A 349 19.77 1.04 -17.84
C ALA A 349 19.13 -0.26 -17.32
N ASP A 350 19.01 -0.41 -16.00
CA ASP A 350 18.20 -1.49 -15.44
C ASP A 350 16.73 -1.23 -15.78
N VAL A 351 15.99 -2.27 -16.18
CA VAL A 351 14.54 -2.22 -16.38
C VAL A 351 13.87 -3.06 -15.31
N VAL A 352 12.96 -2.45 -14.55
CA VAL A 352 12.10 -3.11 -13.57
C VAL A 352 10.67 -3.11 -14.10
N LEU A 353 10.02 -4.27 -14.12
CA LEU A 353 8.62 -4.38 -14.54
C LEU A 353 7.86 -5.41 -13.71
N GLY A 354 6.62 -5.09 -13.34
CA GLY A 354 5.70 -6.00 -12.68
C GLY A 354 4.99 -6.90 -13.68
N LEU A 355 5.10 -8.22 -13.51
CA LEU A 355 4.54 -9.26 -14.36
C LEU A 355 4.17 -10.51 -13.56
N GLU A 356 3.21 -11.28 -14.07
CA GLU A 356 2.95 -12.62 -13.54
C GLU A 356 4.07 -13.60 -13.93
N HIS A 357 4.43 -14.47 -13.02
CA HIS A 357 5.35 -15.58 -13.27
C HIS A 357 4.69 -16.92 -12.99
N HIS A 358 4.84 -17.88 -13.91
CA HIS A 358 4.31 -19.23 -13.76
C HIS A 358 5.45 -20.23 -13.70
N GLU A 359 5.49 -21.03 -12.63
CA GLU A 359 6.38 -22.17 -12.53
C GLU A 359 5.68 -23.41 -13.10
N VAL A 360 6.38 -24.09 -14.03
CA VAL A 360 5.94 -25.36 -14.58
C VAL A 360 5.98 -26.40 -13.46
N ALA A 361 4.85 -27.04 -13.20
CA ALA A 361 4.77 -28.09 -12.19
C ALA A 361 5.57 -29.33 -12.62
N ALA A 362 6.27 -29.95 -11.67
CA ALA A 362 6.70 -31.33 -11.81
C ALA A 362 5.49 -32.27 -11.88
N GLU A 363 5.69 -33.48 -12.41
CA GLU A 363 4.61 -34.46 -12.55
C GLU A 363 3.97 -34.77 -11.18
N GLY A 364 2.67 -34.45 -11.04
CA GLY A 364 1.91 -34.61 -9.79
C GLY A 364 1.80 -33.36 -8.91
N GLU A 365 2.49 -32.25 -9.25
CA GLU A 365 2.37 -30.98 -8.53
C GLU A 365 1.38 -30.01 -9.21
N ARG A 366 0.90 -29.01 -8.46
CA ARG A 366 0.12 -27.90 -9.02
C ARG A 366 1.06 -26.82 -9.51
N ALA A 367 0.76 -26.27 -10.69
CA ALA A 367 1.48 -25.09 -11.19
C ALA A 367 1.33 -23.94 -10.20
N LYS A 368 2.42 -23.22 -9.95
CA LYS A 368 2.42 -22.05 -9.07
C LYS A 368 2.45 -20.79 -9.94
N ALA A 369 1.59 -19.85 -9.61
CA ALA A 369 1.63 -18.50 -10.13
C ALA A 369 2.17 -17.57 -9.06
N PHE A 370 2.93 -16.55 -9.46
CA PHE A 370 3.43 -15.49 -8.60
C PHE A 370 3.11 -14.15 -9.24
N ASN A 371 2.81 -13.18 -8.40
CA ASN A 371 2.85 -11.77 -8.78
C ASN A 371 4.29 -11.31 -8.56
N SER A 372 4.99 -10.93 -9.62
CA SER A 372 6.43 -10.75 -9.59
C SER A 372 6.85 -9.38 -10.13
N ALA A 373 7.98 -8.88 -9.65
CA ALA A 373 8.73 -7.82 -10.29
C ALA A 373 10.03 -8.40 -10.82
N VAL A 374 10.34 -8.15 -12.08
CA VAL A 374 11.56 -8.60 -12.72
C VAL A 374 12.49 -7.41 -12.93
N ARG A 375 13.76 -7.56 -12.55
CA ARG A 375 14.85 -6.65 -12.92
C ARG A 375 15.61 -7.27 -14.08
N VAL A 376 15.71 -6.54 -15.19
CA VAL A 376 16.50 -6.91 -16.37
C VAL A 376 17.64 -5.92 -16.51
N GLN A 377 18.87 -6.43 -16.49
CA GLN A 377 20.07 -5.61 -16.63
C GLN A 377 20.48 -5.49 -18.10
N PRO A 378 21.15 -4.39 -18.50
CA PRO A 378 21.58 -4.23 -19.89
C PRO A 378 22.58 -5.30 -20.31
N ARG A 379 22.48 -5.71 -21.57
CA ARG A 379 23.33 -6.67 -22.27
C ARG A 379 23.40 -8.01 -21.54
N ASN A 380 24.58 -8.39 -21.05
CA ASN A 380 24.83 -9.67 -20.40
C ASN A 380 24.70 -9.59 -18.88
N GLY A 381 24.07 -8.54 -18.34
CA GLY A 381 23.91 -8.36 -16.89
C GLY A 381 22.96 -9.39 -16.27
N GLY A 382 22.03 -9.94 -17.05
CA GLY A 382 21.11 -10.99 -16.62
C GLY A 382 19.81 -10.45 -16.03
N THR A 383 19.03 -11.38 -15.48
CA THR A 383 17.67 -11.14 -15.00
C THR A 383 17.53 -11.62 -13.57
N GLU A 384 17.03 -10.76 -12.69
CA GLU A 384 16.69 -11.08 -11.30
C GLU A 384 15.18 -10.96 -11.09
N ARG A 385 14.61 -11.79 -10.21
CA ARG A 385 13.17 -11.82 -9.94
C ARG A 385 12.90 -11.63 -8.46
N TYR A 386 11.88 -10.82 -8.16
CA TYR A 386 11.23 -10.74 -6.87
C TYR A 386 9.78 -11.20 -7.00
N ASP A 387 9.35 -12.11 -6.13
CA ASP A 387 7.96 -12.56 -6.05
C ASP A 387 7.31 -11.93 -4.80
N LYS A 388 6.12 -11.37 -4.96
CA LYS A 388 5.36 -10.67 -3.91
C LYS A 388 5.25 -11.55 -2.67
N HIS A 389 5.71 -11.03 -1.55
CA HIS A 389 5.82 -11.74 -0.28
C HIS A 389 4.50 -11.66 0.51
N LEU A 390 3.93 -10.47 0.60
CA LEU A 390 2.68 -10.22 1.32
C LEU A 390 1.54 -10.11 0.31
N LEU A 391 0.74 -11.17 0.24
CA LEU A 391 -0.37 -11.27 -0.69
C LEU A 391 -1.63 -10.60 -0.13
N LEU A 392 -2.39 -9.95 -1.00
CA LEU A 392 -3.66 -9.35 -0.68
C LEU A 392 -4.73 -10.45 -0.47
N PRO A 393 -5.34 -10.53 0.72
CA PRO A 393 -6.39 -11.51 0.98
C PRO A 393 -7.61 -11.30 0.09
N MET A 394 -8.22 -12.39 -0.36
CA MET A 394 -9.37 -12.43 -1.28
C MET A 394 -9.12 -11.88 -2.69
N GLY A 395 -8.08 -11.07 -2.90
CA GLY A 395 -7.64 -10.61 -4.22
C GLY A 395 -6.62 -11.53 -4.87
N GLU A 396 -5.59 -11.92 -4.12
CA GLU A 396 -4.46 -12.71 -4.65
C GLU A 396 -4.46 -14.15 -4.14
N TYR A 397 -5.07 -14.40 -2.99
CA TYR A 397 -5.28 -15.75 -2.47
C TYR A 397 -6.53 -15.84 -1.62
N ILE A 398 -7.02 -17.07 -1.43
CA ILE A 398 -8.22 -17.32 -0.65
C ILE A 398 -7.85 -17.88 0.74
N PRO A 399 -8.11 -17.16 1.85
CA PRO A 399 -7.59 -17.53 3.18
C PRO A 399 -8.17 -18.82 3.79
N SER A 400 -9.29 -19.36 3.27
CA SER A 400 -9.89 -20.59 3.80
C SER A 400 -10.67 -21.36 2.75
N GLN A 401 -10.84 -22.67 2.94
CA GLN A 401 -11.61 -23.53 2.04
C GLN A 401 -13.10 -23.12 1.96
N TRP A 402 -13.67 -22.61 3.06
CA TRP A 402 -15.04 -22.10 3.06
C TRP A 402 -15.20 -20.89 2.12
N LEU A 403 -14.27 -19.93 2.21
CA LEU A 403 -14.22 -18.79 1.29
C LEU A 403 -13.96 -19.24 -0.16
N ALA A 404 -13.16 -20.29 -0.35
CA ALA A 404 -12.88 -20.84 -1.68
C ALA A 404 -14.14 -21.43 -2.33
N GLY A 405 -14.99 -22.08 -1.55
CA GLY A 405 -16.30 -22.56 -2.02
C GLY A 405 -17.23 -21.44 -2.47
N ILE A 406 -17.16 -20.26 -1.83
CA ILE A 406 -17.90 -19.07 -2.25
C ILE A 406 -17.27 -18.46 -3.51
N ALA A 407 -15.96 -18.23 -3.51
CA ALA A 407 -15.22 -17.64 -4.63
C ALA A 407 -15.38 -18.47 -5.93
N ALA A 408 -15.42 -19.80 -5.82
CA ALA A 408 -15.67 -20.71 -6.92
C ALA A 408 -17.03 -20.50 -7.62
N GLN A 409 -18.05 -19.99 -6.91
CA GLN A 409 -19.35 -19.65 -7.51
C GLN A 409 -19.27 -18.43 -8.44
N TYR A 410 -18.20 -17.64 -8.30
CA TYR A 410 -17.93 -16.43 -9.08
C TYR A 410 -16.78 -16.60 -10.08
N GLY A 411 -16.33 -17.84 -10.34
CA GLY A 411 -15.30 -18.12 -11.33
C GLY A 411 -13.86 -17.96 -10.84
N VAL A 412 -13.64 -17.74 -9.53
CA VAL A 412 -12.30 -17.57 -8.95
C VAL A 412 -11.80 -18.92 -8.42
N TYR A 413 -10.81 -19.49 -9.12
CA TYR A 413 -10.30 -20.84 -8.84
C TYR A 413 -8.80 -20.92 -8.54
N ALA A 414 -8.07 -19.81 -8.75
CA ALA A 414 -6.62 -19.76 -8.62
C ALA A 414 -6.19 -18.80 -7.51
N SER A 415 -4.96 -18.97 -7.03
CA SER A 415 -4.32 -18.09 -6.05
C SER A 415 -2.84 -18.01 -6.38
N PHE A 416 -2.24 -16.85 -6.13
CA PHE A 416 -0.80 -16.69 -6.17
C PHE A 416 -0.15 -17.39 -4.97
N ALA A 417 1.06 -17.88 -5.18
CA ALA A 417 1.94 -18.34 -4.12
C ALA A 417 2.76 -17.15 -3.60
N PRO A 418 3.02 -17.08 -2.27
CA PRO A 418 3.86 -16.02 -1.72
C PRO A 418 5.34 -16.26 -2.07
N GLY A 419 6.06 -15.18 -2.34
CA GLY A 419 7.50 -15.18 -2.47
C GLY A 419 8.22 -15.49 -1.13
N GLN A 420 9.50 -15.85 -1.22
CA GLN A 420 10.29 -16.28 -0.05
C GLN A 420 11.42 -15.31 0.33
N SER A 421 11.72 -14.33 -0.51
CA SER A 421 12.86 -13.42 -0.33
C SER A 421 12.41 -11.99 -0.03
N VAL A 422 13.34 -11.20 0.47
CA VAL A 422 13.22 -9.73 0.57
C VAL A 422 14.22 -9.17 -0.42
N PRO A 423 13.81 -8.39 -1.43
CA PRO A 423 14.68 -8.08 -2.54
C PRO A 423 15.46 -6.81 -2.24
N VAL A 424 16.78 -6.93 -2.12
CA VAL A 424 17.69 -5.79 -2.28
C VAL A 424 18.51 -6.08 -3.51
N PHE A 425 18.29 -5.29 -4.56
CA PHE A 425 19.01 -5.36 -5.82
C PHE A 425 20.27 -4.52 -5.72
N VAL A 426 21.40 -5.12 -6.07
CA VAL A 426 22.69 -4.44 -6.10
C VAL A 426 22.82 -3.72 -7.43
N HIS A 427 22.83 -2.39 -7.39
CA HIS A 427 23.02 -1.54 -8.55
C HIS A 427 24.24 -0.62 -8.36
N PRO A 428 25.11 -0.41 -9.39
CA PRO A 428 26.39 0.28 -9.24
C PRO A 428 26.31 1.68 -8.64
N LYS A 429 25.23 2.44 -8.95
CA LYS A 429 25.04 3.79 -8.41
C LYS A 429 24.36 3.81 -7.05
N ILE A 430 23.31 2.99 -6.87
CA ILE A 430 22.51 2.98 -5.64
C ILE A 430 21.78 1.64 -5.48
N PRO A 431 22.00 0.88 -4.41
CA PRO A 431 21.22 -0.33 -4.15
C PRO A 431 19.77 0.03 -3.85
N TYR A 432 18.84 -0.73 -4.40
CA TYR A 432 17.41 -0.47 -4.25
C TYR A 432 16.63 -1.72 -3.86
N ALA A 433 15.47 -1.53 -3.26
CA ALA A 433 14.55 -2.62 -2.94
C ALA A 433 13.23 -2.41 -3.68
N ILE A 434 12.62 -3.51 -4.10
CA ILE A 434 11.30 -3.50 -4.70
C ILE A 434 10.26 -3.92 -3.67
N SER A 435 9.12 -3.23 -3.65
CA SER A 435 7.88 -3.70 -3.07
C SER A 435 6.80 -3.73 -4.16
N ILE A 436 5.82 -4.60 -4.03
CA ILE A 436 4.71 -4.70 -4.97
C ILE A 436 3.41 -4.27 -4.28
N CYS A 437 2.69 -3.31 -4.86
CA CYS A 437 1.39 -2.85 -4.41
C CYS A 437 1.42 -2.40 -2.92
N TYR A 438 0.49 -2.92 -2.13
CA TYR A 438 0.32 -2.56 -0.73
C TYR A 438 1.42 -3.07 0.22
N GLU A 439 2.43 -3.82 -0.26
CA GLU A 439 3.58 -4.25 0.55
C GLU A 439 4.30 -3.06 1.20
N GLU A 440 4.30 -1.90 0.54
CA GLU A 440 4.85 -0.64 1.07
C GLU A 440 4.25 -0.23 2.42
N THR A 441 3.00 -0.64 2.68
CA THR A 441 2.29 -0.29 3.90
C THR A 441 2.75 -1.11 5.10
N PHE A 442 3.51 -2.19 4.88
CA PHE A 442 4.10 -2.99 5.96
C PHE A 442 5.48 -2.44 6.34
N SER A 443 5.48 -1.52 7.29
CA SER A 443 6.70 -0.88 7.81
C SER A 443 7.81 -1.87 8.22
N GLY A 444 7.46 -3.05 8.76
CA GLY A 444 8.40 -4.12 9.09
C GLY A 444 9.13 -4.67 7.86
N PHE A 445 8.39 -4.90 6.77
CA PHE A 445 8.91 -5.38 5.49
C PHE A 445 9.88 -4.36 4.88
N ILE A 446 9.41 -3.10 4.71
CA ILE A 446 10.21 -2.01 4.12
C ILE A 446 11.45 -1.68 4.94
N SER A 447 11.33 -1.59 6.27
CA SER A 447 12.49 -1.34 7.13
C SER A 447 13.52 -2.47 7.08
N SER A 448 13.08 -3.72 6.81
CA SER A 448 14.01 -4.84 6.63
C SER A 448 14.85 -4.68 5.37
N SER A 449 14.27 -4.19 4.27
CA SER A 449 14.98 -3.89 3.03
C SER A 449 16.02 -2.79 3.22
N CYS A 450 15.69 -1.72 3.95
CA CYS A 450 16.65 -0.67 4.30
C CYS A 450 17.82 -1.19 5.16
N ARG A 451 17.54 -2.04 6.16
CA ARG A 451 18.56 -2.69 7.00
C ARG A 451 19.47 -3.63 6.20
N LYS A 452 18.94 -4.26 5.16
CA LYS A 452 19.69 -5.10 4.22
C LYS A 452 20.51 -4.31 3.19
N GLY A 453 20.45 -2.99 3.21
CA GLY A 453 21.34 -2.13 2.42
C GLY A 453 20.64 -1.29 1.35
N ALA A 454 19.33 -1.42 1.15
CA ALA A 454 18.60 -0.57 0.22
C ALA A 454 18.76 0.91 0.58
N ARG A 455 18.92 1.75 -0.43
CA ARG A 455 19.03 3.22 -0.33
C ARG A 455 18.03 3.93 -1.23
N LEU A 456 17.43 3.21 -2.17
CA LEU A 456 16.25 3.60 -2.93
C LEU A 456 15.16 2.55 -2.69
N LEU A 457 13.91 2.99 -2.54
CA LEU A 457 12.74 2.13 -2.42
C LEU A 457 11.88 2.33 -3.67
N VAL A 458 11.56 1.25 -4.37
CA VAL A 458 10.78 1.25 -5.60
C VAL A 458 9.52 0.44 -5.36
N ASN A 459 8.37 1.10 -5.35
CA ASN A 459 7.09 0.41 -5.30
C ASN A 459 6.52 0.28 -6.72
N VAL A 460 6.18 -0.93 -7.14
CA VAL A 460 5.45 -1.17 -8.40
C VAL A 460 4.00 -1.49 -8.04
N THR A 461 3.06 -0.68 -8.51
CA THR A 461 1.62 -0.76 -8.18
C THR A 461 0.75 -0.30 -9.34
#